data_AF-A0A072NNF1-F1
#
_entry.id   AF-A0A072NNF1-F1
#
_cell.length_a   1.000
_cell.length_b   1.000
_cell.length_c   1.000
_cell.angle_alpha   90.00
_cell.angle_beta   90.00
_cell.angle_gamma   90.00
#
_symmetry.space_group_name_H-M   'P 1'
#
loop_
_entity.id
_entity.type
_entity.pdbx_description
1 polymer ?
#
loop_
_entity_poly.entity_id
_entity_poly.type
_entity_poly.pdbx_seq_one_letter_code
_entity_poly.pdbx_strand_id
1 'polypeptide(L)'
;MQFYYGQQMPLRILDEAEFWKEQEREHTVVIRVALSNLERKYVDALKEWEQALGKTHQIVVSYVETVVRNTMVYEQLQQQVIQLIAFCLDESMKFIELCRQIKTNSVAAKDNMIAQTVLDHIIRESEYFIGIARTILYGNNPSWGYHT
;
A
#
# COMPACT_ATOMS: atom_id res chain seq x y z
N MET A 1 -6.81 10.88 -6.96
CA MET A 1 -6.84 12.28 -6.49
C MET A 1 -5.41 12.81 -6.65
N GLN A 2 -5.17 13.95 -7.32
CA GLN A 2 -3.82 14.53 -7.40
C GLN A 2 -3.79 15.81 -6.58
N PHE A 3 -3.04 15.77 -5.48
CA PHE A 3 -2.77 16.96 -4.70
C PHE A 3 -1.27 17.28 -4.78
N TYR A 4 -0.96 18.46 -5.31
CA TYR A 4 0.38 19.07 -5.21
C TYR A 4 0.42 19.88 -3.93
N TYR A 5 1.03 19.32 -2.88
CA TYR A 5 1.39 20.04 -1.67
C TYR A 5 2.92 19.93 -1.48
N GLY A 6 3.58 21.08 -1.26
CA GLY A 6 5.03 21.29 -1.32
C GLY A 6 5.89 20.58 -0.24
N GLN A 7 6.69 21.33 0.54
CA GLN A 7 7.77 20.86 1.44
C GLN A 7 7.41 19.88 2.59
N GLN A 8 6.22 19.28 2.63
CA GLN A 8 5.75 18.39 3.72
C GLN A 8 5.91 16.90 3.39
N MET A 9 7.09 16.50 2.92
CA MET A 9 7.32 15.16 2.38
C MET A 9 7.12 13.98 3.36
N PRO A 10 7.43 14.06 4.68
CA PRO A 10 7.17 12.94 5.60
C PRO A 10 5.68 12.71 5.91
N LEU A 11 4.90 13.78 6.09
CA LEU A 11 3.46 13.67 6.37
C LEU A 11 2.71 13.13 5.15
N ARG A 12 2.99 13.68 3.97
CA ARG A 12 2.31 13.29 2.73
C ARG A 12 2.43 11.79 2.44
N ILE A 13 3.62 11.21 2.65
CA ILE A 13 3.81 9.81 2.34
C ILE A 13 3.17 8.88 3.38
N LEU A 14 3.10 9.32 4.62
CA LEU A 14 2.39 8.57 5.65
C LEU A 14 0.88 8.58 5.39
N ASP A 15 0.31 9.72 4.95
CA ASP A 15 -1.11 9.79 4.56
C ASP A 15 -1.44 8.83 3.39
N GLU A 16 -0.59 8.81 2.37
CA GLU A 16 -0.75 7.89 1.23
C GLU A 16 -0.58 6.43 1.70
N ALA A 17 0.41 6.13 2.53
CA ALA A 17 0.59 4.78 3.05
C ALA A 17 -0.59 4.35 3.93
N GLU A 18 -1.14 5.23 4.77
CA GLU A 18 -2.30 4.94 5.60
C GLU A 18 -3.48 4.54 4.71
N PHE A 19 -3.83 5.41 3.77
CA PHE A 19 -4.94 5.19 2.85
C PHE A 19 -4.77 3.87 2.07
N TRP A 20 -3.61 3.65 1.46
CA TRP A 20 -3.42 2.50 0.58
C TRP A 20 -3.25 1.18 1.34
N LYS A 21 -2.69 1.16 2.55
CA LYS A 21 -2.66 -0.06 3.37
C LYS A 21 -4.07 -0.48 3.79
N GLU A 22 -4.93 0.47 4.10
CA GLU A 22 -6.34 0.18 4.40
C GLU A 22 -7.08 -0.30 3.15
N GLN A 23 -6.92 0.35 2.00
CA GLN A 23 -7.54 -0.08 0.74
C GLN A 23 -7.14 -1.51 0.35
N GLU A 24 -5.85 -1.85 0.43
CA GLU A 24 -5.40 -3.22 0.13
C GLU A 24 -5.96 -4.25 1.12
N ARG A 25 -6.08 -3.88 2.40
CA ARG A 25 -6.71 -4.74 3.41
C ARG A 25 -8.17 -5.01 3.04
N GLU A 26 -8.93 -3.97 2.70
CA GLU A 26 -10.32 -4.08 2.24
C GLU A 26 -10.43 -4.90 0.95
N HIS A 27 -9.50 -4.75 0.02
CA HIS A 27 -9.45 -5.54 -1.20
C HIS A 27 -9.33 -7.04 -0.95
N THR A 28 -8.68 -7.46 0.13
CA THR A 28 -8.69 -8.89 0.50
C THR A 28 -10.10 -9.41 0.78
N VAL A 29 -10.96 -8.59 1.38
CA VAL A 29 -12.37 -8.91 1.66
C VAL A 29 -13.17 -8.88 0.37
N VAL A 30 -13.00 -7.83 -0.45
CA VAL A 30 -13.68 -7.67 -1.74
C VAL A 30 -13.44 -8.89 -2.62
N ILE A 31 -12.20 -9.37 -2.73
CA ILE A 31 -11.89 -10.57 -3.54
C ILE A 31 -12.64 -11.80 -3.01
N ARG A 32 -12.64 -12.04 -1.70
CA ARG A 32 -13.34 -13.21 -1.10
C ARG A 32 -14.86 -13.14 -1.25
N VAL A 33 -15.43 -11.93 -1.23
CA VAL A 33 -16.87 -11.72 -1.40
C VAL A 33 -17.28 -11.84 -2.86
N ALA A 34 -16.49 -11.28 -3.78
CA ALA A 34 -16.79 -11.28 -5.21
C ALA A 34 -16.60 -12.67 -5.85
N LEU A 35 -15.68 -13.49 -5.34
CA LEU A 35 -15.36 -14.82 -5.87
C LEU A 35 -15.84 -15.90 -4.89
N SER A 36 -17.15 -16.17 -4.86
CA SER A 36 -17.78 -17.08 -3.88
C SER A 36 -17.30 -18.53 -3.94
N ASN A 37 -16.71 -18.96 -5.05
CA ASN A 37 -16.15 -20.30 -5.25
C ASN A 37 -14.61 -20.30 -5.31
N LEU A 38 -13.95 -19.26 -4.80
CA LEU A 38 -12.50 -19.17 -4.74
C LEU A 38 -11.89 -20.36 -3.96
N GLU A 39 -10.79 -20.91 -4.48
CA GLU A 39 -10.14 -22.06 -3.88
C GLU A 39 -9.63 -21.76 -2.47
N ARG A 40 -9.73 -22.75 -1.59
CA ARG A 40 -9.42 -22.60 -0.17
C ARG A 40 -8.04 -22.00 0.09
N LYS A 41 -7.02 -22.41 -0.66
CA LYS A 41 -5.65 -21.87 -0.57
C LYS A 41 -5.58 -20.35 -0.76
N TYR A 42 -6.39 -19.80 -1.66
CA TYR A 42 -6.43 -18.35 -1.91
C TYR A 42 -7.28 -17.64 -0.87
N VAL A 43 -8.38 -18.26 -0.42
CA VAL A 43 -9.19 -17.73 0.69
C VAL A 43 -8.36 -17.60 1.96
N ASP A 44 -7.57 -18.61 2.31
CA ASP A 44 -6.71 -18.60 3.48
C ASP A 44 -5.57 -17.58 3.33
N ALA A 45 -4.89 -17.55 2.17
CA ALA A 45 -3.89 -16.53 1.87
C ALA A 45 -4.45 -15.10 2.00
N LEU A 46 -5.65 -14.83 1.48
CA LEU A 46 -6.27 -13.50 1.58
C LEU A 46 -6.58 -13.11 3.03
N LYS A 47 -6.91 -14.06 3.91
CA LYS A 47 -7.12 -13.78 5.34
C LYS A 47 -5.81 -13.45 6.06
N GLU A 48 -4.73 -14.15 5.71
CA GLU A 48 -3.40 -13.83 6.22
C GLU A 48 -2.96 -12.44 5.77
N TRP A 49 -3.21 -12.11 4.49
CA TRP A 49 -2.95 -10.78 3.94
C TRP A 49 -3.78 -9.68 4.61
N GLU A 50 -5.06 -9.93 4.91
CA GLU A 50 -5.89 -8.97 5.66
C GLU A 50 -5.27 -8.62 7.01
N GLN A 51 -4.76 -9.64 7.73
CA GLN A 51 -4.12 -9.44 9.02
C GLN A 51 -2.77 -8.72 8.88
N ALA A 52 -1.98 -9.07 7.87
CA ALA A 52 -0.68 -8.45 7.63
C ALA A 52 -0.84 -6.95 7.29
N LEU A 53 -1.67 -6.64 6.30
CA LEU A 53 -1.97 -5.27 5.87
C LEU A 53 -2.59 -4.45 7.00
N GLY A 54 -3.49 -5.05 7.79
CA GLY A 54 -4.06 -4.39 8.97
C GLY A 54 -3.03 -4.04 10.03
N LYS A 55 -2.03 -4.89 10.27
CA LYS A 55 -0.90 -4.57 11.17
C LYS A 55 -0.06 -3.44 10.61
N THR A 56 0.26 -3.47 9.32
CA THR A 56 1.04 -2.42 8.67
C THR A 56 0.31 -1.08 8.71
N HIS A 57 -1.00 -1.06 8.42
CA HIS A 57 -1.86 0.11 8.55
C HIS A 57 -1.80 0.72 9.97
N GLN A 58 -1.96 -0.10 11.01
CA GLN A 58 -1.86 0.37 12.40
C GLN A 58 -0.50 1.00 12.73
N ILE A 59 0.59 0.44 12.21
CA ILE A 59 1.92 1.02 12.36
C ILE A 59 1.99 2.38 11.65
N VAL A 60 1.51 2.48 10.41
CA VAL A 60 1.48 3.77 9.68
C VAL A 60 0.67 4.82 10.43
N VAL A 61 -0.52 4.50 10.93
CA VAL A 61 -1.35 5.41 11.73
C VAL A 61 -0.58 5.94 12.95
N SER A 62 0.14 5.08 13.68
CA SER A 62 0.94 5.52 14.83
C SER A 62 2.06 6.50 14.46
N TYR A 63 2.64 6.36 13.25
CA TYR A 63 3.62 7.30 12.72
C TYR A 63 2.96 8.62 12.31
N VAL A 64 1.79 8.58 11.67
CA VAL A 64 0.98 9.78 11.36
C VAL A 64 0.74 10.57 12.63
N GLU A 65 0.22 9.93 13.68
CA GLU A 65 -0.03 10.58 14.97
C GLU A 65 1.23 11.18 15.60
N THR A 66 2.36 10.47 15.51
CA THR A 66 3.64 10.93 16.04
C THR A 66 4.12 12.19 15.32
N VAL A 67 4.04 12.22 13.98
CA VAL A 67 4.48 13.36 13.18
C VAL A 67 3.53 14.54 13.32
N VAL A 68 2.21 14.32 13.39
CA VAL A 68 1.21 15.38 13.60
C VAL A 68 1.39 16.05 14.97
N ARG A 69 1.71 15.27 16.02
CA ARG A 69 1.89 15.80 17.39
C ARG A 69 3.27 16.42 17.61
N ASN A 70 4.27 16.09 16.80
CA ASN A 70 5.62 16.63 16.89
C ASN A 70 5.97 17.41 15.62
N THR A 71 5.76 18.73 15.66
CA THR A 71 5.97 19.62 14.51
C THR A 71 7.43 19.74 14.07
N MET A 72 8.39 19.33 14.90
CA MET A 72 9.80 19.16 14.53
C MET A 72 10.08 17.67 14.30
N VAL A 73 10.20 17.29 13.02
CA VAL A 73 10.60 15.93 12.64
C VAL A 73 12.12 15.83 12.67
N TYR A 74 12.66 15.12 13.66
CA TYR A 74 14.09 14.83 13.76
C TYR A 74 14.55 13.89 12.64
N GLU A 75 15.83 13.98 12.23
CA GLU A 75 16.43 13.14 11.19
C GLU A 75 16.19 11.63 11.41
N GLN A 76 16.26 11.18 12.67
CA GLN A 76 15.99 9.78 13.01
C GLN A 76 14.56 9.34 12.67
N LEU A 77 13.55 10.19 12.94
CA LEU A 77 12.16 9.90 12.62
C LEU A 77 11.95 9.87 11.11
N GLN A 78 12.63 10.75 10.36
CA GLN A 78 12.60 10.72 8.90
C GLN A 78 13.13 9.39 8.34
N GLN A 79 14.25 8.90 8.86
CA GLN A 79 14.81 7.62 8.43
C GLN A 79 13.87 6.44 8.75
N GLN A 80 13.22 6.46 9.91
CA GLN A 80 12.23 5.45 10.27
C GLN A 80 11.01 5.47 9.33
N VAL A 81 10.53 6.66 8.95
CA VAL A 81 9.46 6.80 7.95
C VAL A 81 9.92 6.21 6.61
N ILE A 82 11.12 6.53 6.13
CA ILE A 82 11.64 5.98 4.87
C ILE A 82 11.71 4.45 4.90
N GLN A 83 12.15 3.86 6.01
CA GLN A 83 12.16 2.39 6.19
C GLN A 83 10.75 1.80 6.17
N LEU A 84 9.79 2.44 6.83
CA LEU A 84 8.39 2.02 6.82
C LEU A 84 7.80 2.06 5.41
N ILE A 85 8.11 3.09 4.63
CA ILE A 85 7.64 3.22 3.25
C ILE A 85 8.28 2.18 2.33
N ALA A 86 9.56 1.87 2.52
CA ALA A 86 10.21 0.76 1.80
C ALA A 86 9.55 -0.58 2.12
N PHE A 87 9.15 -0.80 3.37
CA PHE A 87 8.38 -1.98 3.76
C PHE A 87 6.99 -2.00 3.10
N CYS A 88 6.24 -0.89 3.14
CA CYS A 88 4.92 -0.79 2.50
C CYS A 88 5.00 -1.04 0.98
N LEU A 89 6.06 -0.56 0.32
CA LEU A 89 6.33 -0.81 -1.10
C LEU A 89 6.45 -2.32 -1.37
N ASP A 90 7.34 -3.00 -0.64
CA ASP A 90 7.58 -4.45 -0.79
C ASP A 90 6.32 -5.27 -0.48
N GLU A 91 5.58 -4.89 0.56
CA GLU A 91 4.31 -5.50 0.91
C GLU A 91 3.28 -5.38 -0.23
N SER A 92 3.13 -4.21 -0.83
CA SER A 92 2.21 -3.97 -1.96
C SER A 92 2.61 -4.79 -3.20
N MET A 93 3.90 -4.88 -3.48
CA MET A 93 4.43 -5.70 -4.59
C MET A 93 4.07 -7.18 -4.42
N LYS A 94 4.19 -7.71 -3.20
CA LYS A 94 3.83 -9.10 -2.88
C LYS A 94 2.31 -9.32 -2.89
N PHE A 95 1.53 -8.34 -2.46
CA PHE A 95 0.06 -8.41 -2.54
C PHE A 95 -0.43 -8.44 -4.00
N ILE A 96 0.16 -7.62 -4.87
CA ILE A 96 -0.11 -7.65 -6.32
C ILE A 96 0.22 -9.03 -6.89
N GLU A 97 1.32 -9.66 -6.46
CA GLU A 97 1.69 -10.98 -6.94
C GLU A 97 0.63 -12.04 -6.56
N LEU A 98 0.09 -11.99 -5.34
CA LEU A 98 -1.06 -12.82 -4.97
C LEU A 98 -2.25 -12.56 -5.90
N CYS A 99 -2.60 -11.29 -6.15
CA CYS A 99 -3.71 -10.92 -7.02
C CYS A 99 -3.52 -11.46 -8.45
N ARG A 100 -2.29 -11.38 -8.98
CA ARG A 100 -1.93 -11.95 -10.28
C ARG A 100 -2.06 -13.47 -10.29
N GLN A 101 -1.62 -14.14 -9.23
CA GLN A 101 -1.77 -15.59 -9.10
C GLN A 101 -3.23 -16.03 -9.04
N ILE A 102 -4.08 -15.30 -8.32
CA ILE A 102 -5.53 -15.55 -8.30
C ILE A 102 -6.07 -15.35 -9.72
N LYS A 103 -5.76 -14.19 -10.35
CA LYS A 103 -6.25 -13.82 -11.68
C LYS A 103 -5.92 -14.88 -12.74
N THR A 104 -4.73 -15.45 -12.72
CA THR A 104 -4.24 -16.34 -13.77
C THR A 104 -4.51 -17.82 -13.48
N ASN A 105 -4.44 -18.24 -12.22
CA ASN A 105 -4.42 -19.66 -11.87
C ASN A 105 -5.69 -20.14 -11.17
N SER A 106 -6.51 -19.25 -10.61
CA SER A 106 -7.78 -19.64 -9.98
C SER A 106 -8.79 -20.05 -11.04
N VAL A 107 -9.40 -21.21 -10.87
CA VAL A 107 -10.55 -21.66 -11.65
C VAL A 107 -11.75 -20.72 -11.46
N ALA A 108 -11.89 -20.10 -10.27
CA ALA A 108 -12.95 -19.14 -9.99
C ALA A 108 -12.75 -17.80 -10.73
N ALA A 109 -11.52 -17.45 -11.09
CA ALA A 109 -11.18 -16.15 -11.65
C ALA A 109 -10.82 -16.17 -13.15
N LYS A 110 -10.03 -17.15 -13.60
CA LYS A 110 -9.32 -17.09 -14.90
C LYS A 110 -10.20 -16.86 -16.12
N ASP A 111 -11.41 -17.44 -16.12
CA ASP A 111 -12.39 -17.36 -17.22
C ASP A 111 -13.62 -16.52 -16.84
N ASN A 112 -13.59 -15.84 -15.69
CA ASN A 112 -14.69 -15.04 -15.18
C ASN A 112 -14.42 -13.54 -15.37
N MET A 113 -15.14 -12.91 -16.31
CA MET A 113 -14.95 -11.49 -16.66
C MET A 113 -15.09 -10.52 -15.47
N ILE A 114 -16.01 -10.79 -14.54
CA ILE A 114 -16.19 -9.95 -13.35
C ILE A 114 -14.96 -10.08 -12.46
N ALA A 115 -14.49 -11.30 -12.22
CA ALA A 115 -13.28 -11.53 -11.40
C ALA A 115 -12.04 -10.89 -12.04
N GLN A 116 -11.86 -11.01 -13.36
CA GLN A 116 -10.78 -10.36 -14.09
C GLN A 116 -10.82 -8.84 -13.91
N THR A 117 -11.98 -8.23 -14.09
CA THR A 117 -12.17 -6.77 -13.98
C THR A 117 -11.86 -6.26 -12.57
N VAL A 118 -12.35 -6.97 -11.54
CA VAL A 118 -12.09 -6.63 -10.13
C VAL A 118 -10.61 -6.74 -9.80
N LEU A 119 -9.97 -7.86 -10.13
CA LEU A 119 -8.54 -8.05 -9.84
C LEU A 119 -7.66 -7.06 -10.59
N ASP A 120 -8.00 -6.72 -11.82
CA ASP A 120 -7.29 -5.71 -12.60
C ASP A 120 -7.42 -4.31 -12.02
N HIS A 121 -8.58 -3.97 -11.45
CA HIS A 121 -8.76 -2.72 -10.74
C HIS A 121 -7.89 -2.63 -9.49
N ILE A 122 -7.95 -3.67 -8.65
CA ILE A 122 -7.17 -3.77 -7.41
C ILE A 122 -5.67 -3.67 -7.70
N ILE A 123 -5.17 -4.38 -8.73
CA ILE A 123 -3.76 -4.34 -9.12
C ILE A 123 -3.35 -2.93 -9.54
N ARG A 124 -4.13 -2.24 -10.39
CA ARG A 124 -3.80 -0.88 -10.84
C ARG A 124 -3.75 0.12 -9.69
N GLU A 125 -4.61 -0.03 -8.71
CA GLU A 125 -4.64 0.82 -7.53
C GLU A 125 -3.42 0.60 -6.62
N SER A 126 -3.05 -0.65 -6.36
CA SER A 126 -1.79 -0.96 -5.67
C SER A 126 -0.56 -0.49 -6.46
N GLU A 127 -0.57 -0.58 -7.80
CA GLU A 127 0.50 -0.07 -8.66
C GLU A 127 0.63 1.46 -8.59
N TYR A 128 -0.49 2.18 -8.39
CA TYR A 128 -0.47 3.62 -8.17
C TYR A 128 0.29 3.98 -6.87
N PHE A 129 0.00 3.28 -5.76
CA PHE A 129 0.75 3.47 -4.52
C PHE A 129 2.25 3.17 -4.69
N ILE A 130 2.59 2.08 -5.39
CA ILE A 130 3.99 1.76 -5.72
C ILE A 130 4.67 2.91 -6.46
N GLY A 131 3.98 3.55 -7.39
CA GLY A 131 4.48 4.74 -8.10
C GLY A 131 4.84 5.87 -7.14
N ILE A 132 3.93 6.20 -6.22
CA ILE A 132 4.15 7.23 -5.20
C ILE A 132 5.35 6.87 -4.30
N ALA A 133 5.36 5.66 -3.75
CA ALA A 133 6.42 5.20 -2.85
C ALA A 133 7.79 5.25 -3.54
N ARG A 134 7.89 4.85 -4.82
CA ARG A 134 9.14 4.91 -5.59
C ARG A 134 9.61 6.33 -5.85
N THR A 135 8.70 7.27 -6.12
CA THR A 135 9.07 8.69 -6.27
C THR A 135 9.74 9.22 -5.00
N ILE A 136 9.37 8.72 -3.83
CA ILE A 136 9.92 9.20 -2.55
C ILE A 136 11.20 8.47 -2.18
N LEU A 137 11.28 7.17 -2.44
CA LEU A 137 12.46 6.36 -2.12
C LEU A 137 13.61 6.56 -3.10
N TYR A 138 13.31 6.81 -4.38
CA TYR A 138 14.30 6.87 -5.46
C TYR A 138 14.32 8.20 -6.21
N GLY A 139 13.35 9.09 -5.96
CA GLY A 139 13.40 10.44 -6.47
C GLY A 139 14.50 11.23 -5.77
N ASN A 140 15.68 11.28 -6.40
CA ASN A 140 16.70 12.26 -6.06
C ASN A 140 16.10 13.67 -6.17
N ASN A 141 15.97 14.38 -5.06
CA ASN A 141 15.87 15.84 -5.09
C ASN A 141 17.10 16.43 -4.37
N PRO A 142 18.03 17.12 -5.07
CA PRO A 142 19.26 17.69 -4.51
C PRO A 142 19.05 18.91 -3.59
N SER A 143 17.91 19.03 -2.90
CA SER A 143 17.59 20.21 -2.08
C SER A 143 17.01 19.83 -0.73
N TRP A 144 17.78 19.05 0.03
CA TRP A 144 17.91 19.31 1.47
C TRP A 144 18.81 20.55 1.66
N GLY A 145 18.41 21.65 1.03
CA GLY A 145 19.14 22.91 1.05
C GLY A 145 18.89 23.59 2.39
N TYR A 146 19.89 23.55 3.26
CA TYR A 146 20.10 24.58 4.26
C TYR A 146 20.03 25.95 3.56
N HIS A 147 18.96 26.70 3.79
CA HIS A 147 18.98 28.14 3.63
C HIS A 147 19.28 28.75 5.01
N THR A 148 20.56 29.02 5.23
CA THR A 148 21.02 30.14 6.06
C THR A 148 21.94 30.98 5.22
#